data_AF-A0A7Z0PFA9-F1
#
_entry.id   AF-A0A7Z0PFA9-F1
#
_cell.length_a   1.000
_cell.length_b   1.000
_cell.length_c   1.000
_cell.angle_alpha   90.00
_cell.angle_beta   90.00
_cell.angle_gamma   90.00
#
_symmetry.space_group_name_H-M   'P 1'
#
loop_
_entity.id
_entity.type
_entity.pdbx_description
1 polymer ?
#
loop_
_entity_poly.entity_id
_entity_poly.type
_entity_poly.pdbx_seq_one_letter_code
_entity_poly.pdbx_strand_id
1 'polypeptide(L)'
;MTVDGKTNVYVEKSNSGVDIINISTPSPKGISHSTFKEFNVSEKGAVINNAKNIARSRIAGLINGNNNIKDTRAKLALLDVTGLEESKLKLNRGLK
;
A
#
# COMPACT_ATOMS: atom_id res chain seq x y z
N MET A 1 -7.93 -4.65 -4.96
CA MET A 1 -6.73 -5.38 -4.48
C MET A 1 -7.15 -6.26 -3.32
N THR A 2 -6.52 -7.42 -3.18
CA THR A 2 -6.89 -8.45 -2.20
C THR A 2 -5.63 -9.00 -1.56
N VAL A 3 -5.51 -8.90 -0.23
CA VAL A 3 -4.40 -9.49 0.54
C VAL A 3 -4.56 -11.01 0.62
N ASP A 4 -3.46 -11.76 0.65
CA ASP A 4 -3.53 -13.24 0.72
C ASP A 4 -3.48 -13.80 2.16
N GLY A 5 -3.31 -12.93 3.16
CA GLY A 5 -3.28 -13.30 4.57
C GLY A 5 -1.95 -13.91 5.06
N LYS A 6 -0.94 -14.05 4.20
CA LYS A 6 0.38 -14.61 4.60
C LYS A 6 1.28 -13.60 5.31
N THR A 7 1.02 -12.31 5.11
CA THR A 7 1.74 -11.19 5.74
C THR A 7 0.74 -10.29 6.46
N ASN A 8 1.22 -9.40 7.33
CA ASN A 8 0.37 -8.48 8.10
C ASN A 8 0.01 -7.17 7.35
N VAL A 9 0.13 -7.16 6.02
CA VAL A 9 -0.32 -6.03 5.19
C VAL A 9 -1.84 -5.90 5.32
N TYR A 10 -2.33 -4.67 5.37
CA TYR A 10 -3.76 -4.40 5.30
C TYR A 10 -4.03 -3.19 4.41
N VAL A 11 -5.24 -3.16 3.84
CA VAL A 11 -5.66 -2.11 2.91
C VAL A 11 -6.87 -1.39 3.49
N GLU A 12 -6.78 -0.07 3.57
CA GLU A 12 -7.88 0.81 3.91
C GLU A 12 -8.30 1.62 2.69
N LYS A 13 -9.45 2.29 2.77
CA LYS A 13 -9.87 3.26 1.76
C LYS A 13 -9.92 4.65 2.38
N SER A 14 -9.36 5.63 1.68
CA SER A 14 -9.55 7.04 2.03
C SER A 14 -11.00 7.47 1.78
N ASN A 15 -11.38 8.65 2.29
CA ASN A 15 -12.66 9.29 1.98
C ASN A 15 -12.86 9.53 0.48
N SER A 16 -11.78 9.72 -0.30
CA SER A 16 -11.82 9.85 -1.76
C SER A 16 -11.90 8.51 -2.50
N GLY A 17 -11.87 7.39 -1.78
CA GLY A 17 -11.90 6.03 -2.31
C GLY A 17 -10.57 5.56 -2.90
N VAL A 18 -9.46 6.20 -2.54
CA VAL A 18 -8.10 5.75 -2.87
C VAL A 18 -7.71 4.63 -1.91
N ASP A 19 -7.16 3.55 -2.45
CA ASP A 19 -6.65 2.45 -1.63
C ASP A 19 -5.36 2.90 -0.91
N ILE A 20 -5.33 2.72 0.41
CA ILE A 20 -4.18 2.98 1.29
C ILE A 20 -3.61 1.62 1.69
N ILE A 21 -2.44 1.30 1.15
CA ILE A 21 -1.72 0.05 1.40
C ILE A 21 -0.82 0.26 2.62
N ASN A 22 -1.29 -0.17 3.79
CA ASN A 22 -0.47 -0.23 4.99
C ASN A 22 0.45 -1.45 4.90
N ILE A 23 1.67 -1.21 4.40
CA ILE A 23 2.68 -2.26 4.17
C ILE A 23 3.01 -3.03 5.44
N SER A 24 3.47 -4.26 5.28
CA SER A 24 3.88 -5.14 6.37
C SER A 24 5.04 -4.58 7.18
N THR A 25 5.22 -5.12 8.39
CA THR A 25 6.33 -4.74 9.27
C THR A 25 7.67 -4.94 8.55
N PRO A 26 8.52 -3.91 8.46
CA PRO A 26 9.83 -4.06 7.83
C PRO A 26 10.72 -5.03 8.62
N SER A 27 11.44 -5.89 7.91
CA SER A 27 12.54 -6.70 8.47
C SER A 27 13.66 -5.80 9.02
N PRO A 28 14.61 -6.33 9.81
CA PRO A 28 15.77 -5.56 10.29
C PRO A 28 16.62 -4.93 9.18
N LYS A 29 16.60 -5.51 7.97
CA LYS A 29 17.28 -4.94 6.79
C LYS A 29 16.50 -3.77 6.15
N GLY A 30 15.29 -3.48 6.64
CA GLY A 30 14.41 -2.44 6.12
C GLY A 30 13.54 -2.87 4.94
N ILE A 31 13.42 -4.17 4.66
CA ILE A 31 12.55 -4.68 3.60
C ILE A 31 11.18 -4.99 4.21
N SER A 32 10.14 -4.31 3.73
CA SER A 32 8.75 -4.69 3.97
C SER A 32 8.27 -5.57 2.83
N HIS A 33 7.91 -6.82 3.12
CA HIS A 33 7.37 -7.77 2.15
C HIS A 33 5.89 -7.95 2.44
N SER A 34 5.06 -7.49 1.51
CA SER A 34 3.60 -7.54 1.60
C SER A 34 3.07 -8.40 0.46
N THR A 35 2.18 -9.34 0.78
CA THR A 35 1.70 -10.36 -0.16
C THR A 35 0.22 -10.16 -0.50
N PHE A 36 -0.11 -10.32 -1.78
CA PHE A 36 -1.43 -10.07 -2.32
C PHE A 36 -1.86 -11.24 -3.21
N LYS A 37 -3.13 -11.63 -3.10
CA LYS A 37 -3.74 -12.52 -4.08
C LYS A 37 -3.98 -11.77 -5.40
N GLU A 38 -4.36 -10.50 -5.32
CA GLU A 38 -4.60 -9.62 -6.47
C GLU A 38 -4.11 -8.20 -6.18
N PHE A 39 -3.33 -7.63 -7.10
CA PHE A 39 -2.82 -6.27 -6.97
C PHE A 39 -3.26 -5.41 -8.16
N ASN A 40 -4.36 -4.69 -7.98
CA ASN A 40 -4.95 -3.84 -9.00
C ASN A 40 -5.05 -2.41 -8.48
N VAL A 41 -4.64 -1.44 -9.28
CA VAL A 41 -4.71 0.00 -8.97
C VAL A 41 -5.69 0.65 -9.93
N SER A 42 -6.72 1.28 -9.36
CA SER A 42 -7.71 2.04 -10.12
C SER A 42 -7.14 3.37 -10.63
N GLU A 43 -7.88 4.07 -11.47
CA GLU A 43 -7.51 5.41 -11.96
C GLU A 43 -7.39 6.45 -10.84
N LYS A 44 -7.93 6.19 -9.65
CA LYS A 44 -7.73 7.05 -8.47
C LYS A 44 -6.32 6.92 -7.87
N GLY A 45 -5.55 5.92 -8.31
CA GLY A 45 -4.25 5.57 -7.75
C GLY A 45 -4.37 4.76 -6.45
N ALA A 46 -3.22 4.52 -5.83
CA ALA A 46 -3.07 3.89 -4.53
C ALA A 46 -1.90 4.53 -3.77
N VAL A 47 -1.94 4.48 -2.43
CA VAL A 47 -0.92 5.05 -1.56
C VAL A 47 -0.21 3.93 -0.82
N ILE A 48 1.12 3.85 -0.94
CA ILE A 48 1.94 2.99 -0.09
C ILE A 48 2.20 3.74 1.22
N ASN A 49 1.55 3.30 2.31
CA ASN A 49 1.67 3.95 3.62
C ASN A 49 2.88 3.41 4.40
N ASN A 50 4.00 4.12 4.29
CA ASN A 50 5.22 3.91 5.06
C ASN A 50 5.39 4.97 6.17
N ALA A 51 4.29 5.56 6.66
CA ALA A 51 4.32 6.58 7.72
C ALA A 51 4.14 5.94 9.10
N LYS A 52 4.94 6.39 10.09
CA LYS A 52 4.76 6.00 11.50
C LYS A 52 3.59 6.74 12.17
N ASN A 53 3.46 8.01 11.84
CA ASN A 53 2.45 8.91 12.40
C ASN A 53 1.49 9.37 11.30
N ILE A 54 0.44 10.12 11.68
CA ILE A 54 -0.45 10.81 10.74
C ILE A 54 0.37 11.56 9.69
N ALA A 55 -0.01 11.41 8.42
CA ALA A 55 0.67 12.02 7.28
C ALA A 55 -0.33 12.55 6.26
N ARG A 56 0.11 13.45 5.39
CA ARG A 56 -0.69 13.94 4.25
C ARG A 56 -0.21 13.28 2.96
N SER A 57 -1.06 12.46 2.37
CA SER A 57 -0.91 11.93 1.02
C SER A 57 -1.46 12.91 -0.02
N ARG A 58 -0.82 12.95 -1.19
CA ARG A 58 -1.26 13.79 -2.33
C ARG A 58 -2.63 13.40 -2.86
N ILE A 59 -2.96 12.11 -2.87
CA ILE A 59 -4.19 11.58 -3.49
C ILE A 59 -5.22 11.05 -2.47
N ALA A 60 -4.77 10.70 -1.26
CA ALA A 60 -5.65 10.21 -0.18
C ALA A 60 -5.94 11.25 0.92
N GLY A 61 -5.34 12.45 0.87
CA GLY A 61 -5.51 13.46 1.91
C GLY A 61 -4.79 13.09 3.21
N LEU A 62 -5.37 13.45 4.36
CA LEU A 62 -4.84 13.02 5.66
C LEU A 62 -5.07 11.51 5.85
N ILE A 63 -4.01 10.80 6.23
CA ILE A 63 -4.03 9.37 6.51
C ILE A 63 -3.42 9.11 7.89
N ASN A 64 -3.90 8.07 8.57
CA ASN A 64 -3.29 7.61 9.81
C ASN A 64 -1.89 7.02 9.55
N GLY A 65 -1.09 6.94 10.62
CA GLY A 65 0.13 6.15 10.58
C GLY A 65 -0.18 4.68 10.34
N ASN A 66 0.73 3.98 9.67
CA ASN A 66 0.65 2.54 9.50
C ASN A 66 1.09 1.86 10.80
N ASN A 67 0.19 1.09 11.41
CA ASN A 67 0.41 0.42 12.70
C ASN A 67 1.54 -0.63 12.65
N ASN A 68 1.95 -1.08 11.46
CA ASN A 68 3.09 -1.97 11.26
C ASN A 68 4.45 -1.25 11.33
N ILE A 69 4.47 0.09 11.27
CA ILE A 69 5.69 0.91 11.29
C ILE A 69 5.95 1.41 12.72
N LYS A 70 6.76 0.66 13.47
CA LYS A 70 7.09 1.01 14.87
C LYS A 70 8.32 1.92 14.98
N ASP A 71 9.51 1.38 14.76
CA ASP A 71 10.76 2.12 15.00
C ASP A 71 11.48 2.47 13.70
N THR A 72 11.51 1.52 12.77
CA THR A 72 12.20 1.69 11.48
C THR A 72 11.19 1.65 10.34
N ARG A 73 11.25 2.66 9.48
CA ARG A 73 10.48 2.71 8.24
C ARG A 73 11.06 1.75 7.21
N ALA A 74 10.24 1.26 6.29
CA ALA A 74 10.74 0.46 5.18
C ALA A 74 11.70 1.29 4.31
N LYS A 75 12.86 0.72 4.00
CA LYS A 75 13.79 1.19 2.96
C LYS A 75 13.38 0.68 1.57
N LEU A 76 12.81 -0.53 1.54
CA LEU A 76 12.26 -1.17 0.35
C LEU A 76 10.88 -1.74 0.68
N ALA A 77 9.90 -1.49 -0.18
CA ALA A 77 8.60 -2.15 -0.14
C ALA A 77 8.51 -3.14 -1.31
N LEU A 78 8.46 -4.43 -1.00
CA LEU A 78 8.18 -5.50 -1.94
C LEU A 78 6.69 -5.84 -1.86
N LEU A 79 5.98 -5.63 -2.97
CA LEU A 79 4.57 -5.98 -3.13
C LEU A 79 4.52 -7.20 -4.04
N ASP A 80 4.26 -8.36 -3.44
CA ASP A 80 4.39 -9.67 -4.07
C ASP A 80 3.02 -10.26 -4.37
N VAL A 81 2.76 -10.58 -5.64
CA VAL A 81 1.47 -11.09 -6.10
C VAL A 81 1.57 -12.61 -6.21
N THR A 82 0.84 -13.30 -5.33
CA THR A 82 0.88 -14.76 -5.19
C THR A 82 -0.29 -15.46 -5.90
N GLY A 83 -1.22 -14.69 -6.47
CA GLY A 83 -2.32 -15.20 -7.29
C GLY A 83 -1.97 -15.34 -8.77
N LEU A 84 -2.93 -15.85 -9.54
CA LEU A 84 -2.76 -16.15 -10.97
C LEU A 84 -3.14 -14.97 -11.89
N GLU A 85 -3.85 -13.98 -11.36
CA GLU A 85 -4.36 -12.85 -12.14
C GLU A 85 -3.30 -11.76 -12.33
N GLU A 86 -3.21 -11.25 -13.55
CA GLU A 86 -2.32 -10.14 -13.88
C GLU A 86 -2.70 -8.86 -13.12
N SER A 87 -1.67 -8.11 -12.70
CA SER A 87 -1.86 -6.80 -12.08
C SER A 87 -2.23 -5.74 -13.11
N LYS A 88 -3.35 -5.06 -12.91
CA LYS A 88 -3.80 -3.93 -13.74
C LYS A 88 -3.58 -2.62 -13.01
N LEU A 89 -2.62 -1.83 -13.50
CA LEU A 89 -2.33 -0.49 -13.01
C LEU A 89 -2.92 0.53 -13.97
N LYS A 90 -4.12 1.03 -13.66
CA LYS A 90 -4.78 2.02 -14.51
C LYS A 90 -4.16 3.39 -14.26
N LEU A 91 -3.60 4.01 -15.31
CA LEU A 91 -3.20 5.41 -15.26
C LEU A 91 -4.44 6.31 -15.23
N ASN A 92 -4.44 7.28 -14.33
CA ASN A 92 -5.30 8.46 -14.49
C ASN A 92 -4.79 9.25 -15.70
N ARG A 93 -5.52 9.22 -16.82
CA ARG A 93 -5.20 10.02 -18.03
C ARG A 93 -5.79 11.43 -17.96
N GLY A 94 -5.94 12.00 -16.76
CA GLY A 94 -6.40 13.36 -16.53
C GLY A 94 -5.46 14.42 -17.11
N LEU A 95 -5.57 14.62 -18.42
CA LEU A 95 -5.16 15.73 -19.29
C LEU A 95 -3.66 16.04 -19.45
N LYS A 96 -3.30 16.34 -20.70
CA LYS A 96 -2.14 17.17 -21.06
C LYS A 96 -2.15 18.49 -20.29
#